data_AF-A0A2T3N2R3-F1
#
_entry.id   AF-A0A2T3N2R3-F1
#
_cell.length_a   1.000
_cell.length_b   1.000
_cell.length_c   1.000
_cell.angle_alpha   90.00
_cell.angle_beta   90.00
_cell.angle_gamma   90.00
#
_symmetry.space_group_name_H-M   'P 1'
#
loop_
_entity.id
_entity.type
_entity.pdbx_description
1 polymer ?
#
loop_
_entity_poly.entity_id
_entity_poly.type
_entity_poly.pdbx_seq_one_letter_code
_entity_poly.pdbx_strand_id
1 'polypeptide(L)' 'MNTDKWYHKKSFVILIIFIFGPLALPLVWMSPNITLKWKIAVTIALTVLTYFTYQSYLEVKSMADDYMQLLQ' A
#
# COMPACT_ATOMS: atom_id res chain seq x y z
N MET A 1 3.38 19.10 -30.83
CA MET A 1 4.28 18.21 -30.07
C MET A 1 3.51 17.75 -28.85
N ASN A 2 3.01 16.52 -28.84
CA ASN A 2 2.11 16.06 -27.77
C ASN A 2 2.94 15.84 -26.49
N THR A 3 2.84 16.77 -25.54
CA THR A 3 3.53 16.68 -24.25
C THR A 3 2.72 15.78 -23.32
N ASP A 4 2.73 14.49 -23.59
CA ASP A 4 2.27 13.49 -22.64
C ASP A 4 3.20 13.53 -21.41
N LYS A 5 2.79 14.30 -20.39
CA LYS A 5 3.55 14.48 -19.14
C LYS A 5 3.87 13.12 -18.54
N TRP A 6 5.15 12.88 -18.28
CA TRP A 6 5.71 11.62 -17.77
C TRP A 6 5.00 11.07 -16.51
N TYR A 7 4.49 11.97 -15.67
CA TYR A 7 3.68 11.67 -14.48
C TYR A 7 2.32 11.02 -14.75
N HIS A 8 1.85 10.99 -15.99
CA HIS A 8 0.51 10.51 -16.36
C HIS A 8 0.48 9.05 -16.84
N LYS A 9 1.63 8.36 -16.81
CA LYS A 9 1.72 6.95 -17.20
C LYS A 9 1.25 6.09 -16.03
N LYS A 10 0.18 5.31 -16.23
CA LYS A 10 -0.37 4.37 -15.24
C LYS A 10 0.70 3.46 -14.63
N SER A 11 1.69 3.05 -15.44
CA SER A 11 2.83 2.25 -15.00
C SER A 11 3.68 2.94 -13.93
N PHE A 12 3.88 4.25 -14.00
CA PHE A 12 4.68 4.99 -13.04
C PHE A 12 3.99 5.08 -11.66
N VAL A 13 2.65 5.22 -11.68
CA VAL A 13 1.83 5.21 -10.46
C VAL A 13 1.86 3.85 -9.78
N ILE A 14 1.81 2.76 -10.55
CA ILE A 14 1.94 1.38 -10.04
C ILE A 14 3.32 1.16 -9.43
N LEU A 15 4.38 1.67 -10.07
CA LEU A 15 5.75 1.58 -9.57
C LEU A 15 5.94 2.34 -8.25
N ILE A 16 5.38 3.55 -8.13
CA ILE A 16 5.39 4.34 -6.89
C ILE A 16 4.59 3.65 -5.78
N ILE A 17 3.45 3.03 -6.09
CA ILE A 17 2.69 2.24 -5.11
C ILE A 17 3.52 1.05 -4.62
N PHE A 18 4.26 0.40 -5.51
CA PHE A 18 5.10 -0.73 -5.15
C PHE A 18 6.32 -0.33 -4.31
N ILE A 19 6.92 0.84 -4.57
CA ILE A 19 8.10 1.35 -3.87
C ILE A 19 7.74 2.02 -2.52
N PHE A 20 6.74 2.90 -2.53
CA PHE A 20 6.37 3.71 -1.37
C PHE A 20 5.22 3.11 -0.56
N GLY A 21 4.62 2.01 -1.04
CA GLY A 21 3.55 1.30 -0.35
C GLY A 21 2.37 2.24 -0.03
N PRO A 22 1.84 2.21 1.22
CA PRO A 22 0.67 2.99 1.65
C PRO A 22 0.79 4.50 1.41
N LEU A 23 2.00 5.05 1.41
CA LEU A 23 2.27 6.48 1.25
C LEU A 23 2.01 7.01 -0.16
N ALA A 24 1.73 6.13 -1.13
CA ALA A 24 1.23 6.56 -2.43
C ALA A 24 -0.22 7.08 -2.39
N LEU A 25 -1.04 6.70 -1.39
CA LEU A 25 -2.43 7.18 -1.25
C LEU A 25 -2.56 8.71 -1.24
N PRO A 26 -1.85 9.47 -0.38
CA PRO A 26 -1.97 10.92 -0.35
C PRO A 26 -1.56 11.55 -1.69
N LEU A 27 -0.52 11.00 -2.34
CA LEU A 27 -0.06 11.50 -3.64
C LEU A 27 -1.09 11.26 -4.76
N VAL A 28 -1.79 10.13 -4.73
CA VAL A 28 -2.88 9.80 -5.67
C VAL A 28 -4.12 10.66 -5.42
N TRP A 29 -4.42 11.00 -4.17
CA TRP A 29 -5.55 11.87 -3.82
C TRP A 29 -5.34 13.34 -4.18
N MET A 30 -4.09 13.81 -4.13
CA MET A 30 -3.72 15.19 -4.42
C MET A 30 -3.68 15.50 -5.92
N SER A 31 -3.73 14.48 -6.79
CA SER A 31 -3.77 14.67 -8.24
C SER A 31 -5.21 14.88 -8.73
N PRO A 32 -5.54 16.04 -9.32
CA PRO A 32 -6.88 16.34 -9.86
C PRO A 32 -7.24 15.52 -11.10
N ASN A 33 -6.31 14.70 -11.59
CA ASN A 33 -6.39 13.98 -12.85
C ASN A 33 -6.51 12.45 -12.66
N ILE A 34 -6.64 12.00 -11.41
CA ILE A 34 -6.85 10.59 -11.08
C ILE A 34 -8.35 10.31 -11.04
N THR A 35 -8.80 9.36 -11.87
CA THR A 35 -10.19 8.93 -11.94
C THR A 35 -10.63 8.22 -10.66
N LEU A 36 -11.90 8.38 -10.27
CA LEU A 36 -12.49 7.78 -9.06
C LEU A 36 -12.24 6.26 -8.96
N LYS A 37 -12.30 5.54 -10.11
CA LYS A 37 -12.01 4.10 -10.20
C LYS A 37 -10.63 3.73 -9.68
N TRP A 38 -9.63 4.58 -9.93
CA TRP A 38 -8.26 4.33 -9.49
C TRP A 38 -8.09 4.53 -7.98
N LYS A 39 -8.79 5.52 -7.41
CA LYS A 39 -8.84 5.70 -5.94
C LYS A 39 -9.39 4.45 -5.26
N ILE A 40 -10.48 3.88 -5.79
CA ILE A 40 -11.10 2.66 -5.26
C ILE A 40 -10.16 1.46 -5.35
N ALA A 41 -9.51 1.26 -6.51
CA ALA A 41 -8.55 0.15 -6.69
C ALA A 41 -7.41 0.22 -5.66
N VAL A 42 -6.88 1.41 -5.41
CA VAL A 42 -5.81 1.65 -4.42
C VAL A 42 -6.29 1.35 -3.00
N THR A 43 -7.49 1.81 -2.62
CA THR A 43 -8.06 1.52 -1.30
C THR A 43 -8.25 0.01 -1.09
N ILE A 44 -8.79 -0.71 -2.08
CA ILE A 44 -8.98 -2.16 -2.00
C ILE A 44 -7.65 -2.88 -1.84
N ALA A 45 -6.65 -2.53 -2.65
CA ALA A 45 -5.31 -3.11 -2.55
C ALA A 45 -4.69 -2.90 -1.15
N LEU A 46 -4.85 -1.69 -0.59
CA LEU A 46 -4.34 -1.36 0.74
C LEU A 46 -5.04 -2.16 1.84
N THR A 47 -6.36 -2.31 1.75
CA THR A 47 -7.14 -3.12 2.69
C THR A 47 -6.67 -4.57 2.69
N VAL A 48 -6.48 -5.16 1.51
CA VAL A 48 -5.97 -6.54 1.37
C VAL A 48 -4.56 -6.67 1.94
N LEU A 49 -3.67 -5.72 1.63
CA LEU A 49 -2.30 -5.71 2.15
C LEU A 49 -2.30 -5.63 3.68
N THR A 50 -3.08 -4.71 4.24
CA THR A 50 -3.20 -4.51 5.70
C THR A 50 -3.70 -5.77 6.37
N TYR A 51 -4.70 -6.43 5.78
CA TYR A 51 -5.23 -7.69 6.30
C TYR A 51 -4.16 -8.79 6.34
N PHE A 52 -3.38 -8.94 5.26
CA PHE A 52 -2.28 -9.89 5.22
C PHE A 52 -1.20 -9.58 6.26
N THR A 53 -0.77 -8.32 6.35
CA THR A 53 0.23 -7.89 7.34
C THR A 53 -0.26 -8.14 8.77
N TYR A 54 -1.54 -7.88 9.04
CA TYR A 54 -2.13 -8.11 10.36
C TYR A 54 -2.13 -9.59 10.74
N GLN A 55 -2.46 -10.48 9.81
CA GLN A 55 -2.39 -11.93 10.04
C GLN A 55 -0.97 -12.37 10.39
N SER A 56 0.02 -11.96 9.58
CA SER A 56 1.43 -12.27 9.86
C SER A 56 1.91 -11.68 11.19
N TYR A 57 1.45 -10.48 11.55
CA TYR A 57 1.79 -9.85 12.83
C TYR A 57 1.27 -10.65 14.03
N LEU A 58 0.04 -11.19 13.94
CA LEU A 58 -0.54 -12.00 15.01
C LEU A 58 0.25 -13.29 15.23
N GLU A 59 0.70 -13.95 14.16
CA GLU A 59 1.55 -15.15 14.25
C GLU A 59 2.89 -14.84 14.93
N VAL A 60 3.54 -13.76 14.53
CA VAL A 60 4.81 -13.32 15.15
C VAL A 60 4.61 -12.96 16.61
N LYS A 61 3.50 -12.29 16.95
CA LYS A 61 3.17 -11.94 18.33
C LYS A 61 2.97 -13.17 19.20
N SER A 62 2.22 -14.17 18.72
CA SER A 62 2.03 -15.41 19.48
C SER A 62 3.35 -16.14 19.73
N MET A 63 4.25 -16.18 18.74
CA MET A 63 5.58 -16.77 18.92
C MET A 63 6.40 -15.97 19.95
N ALA A 64 6.39 -14.63 19.86
CA ALA A 64 7.10 -13.76 20.79
C ALA A 64 6.61 -13.93 22.24
N ASP A 65 5.29 -14.04 22.44
CA ASP A 65 4.68 -14.27 23.76
C ASP A 65 5.13 -15.63 24.33
N ASP A 66 5.18 -16.70 23.52
CA ASP A 66 5.67 -18.03 23.93
C ASP A 66 7.14 -17.98 24.36
N TYR A 67 8.01 -17.28 23.62
CA TYR A 67 9.42 -17.12 23.99
C TYR A 67 9.61 -16.35 25.30
N MET A 68 8.81 -15.30 25.53
CA MET A 68 8.88 -14.55 26.79
C MET A 68 8.46 -15.42 27.99
N GLN A 69 7.48 -16.30 27.80
CA GLN A 69 7.02 -17.23 28.84
C GLN A 69 8.07 -18.28 29.22
N LEU A 70 8.92 -18.70 28.28
CA LEU A 70 10.00 -19.66 28.53
C LEU A 70 11.19 -19.05 29.28
N LEU A 71 11.32 -17.72 29.28
CA LEU A 71 12.44 -16.99 29.88
C LEU A 71 12.10 -16.41 31.28
N GLN A 72 10.84 -16.48 31.72
CA GLN A 72 10.41 -16.19 33.09
C GLN A 72 10.34 -17.45 33.95
#